data_AF-Q8VPT6-F1
#
_entry.id   AF-Q8VPT6-F1
#
_cell.length_a   1.000
_cell.length_b   1.000
_cell.length_c   1.000
_cell.angle_alpha   90.00
_cell.angle_beta   90.00
_cell.angle_gamma   90.00
#
_symmetry.space_group_name_H-M   'P 1'
#
loop_
_entity.id
_entity.type
_entity.pdbx_description
1 polymer ?
#
loop_
_entity_poly.entity_id
_entity_poly.type
_entity_poly.pdbx_seq_one_letter_code
_entity_poly.pdbx_strand_id
1 'polypeptide(L)' 'MEAEKSLQNQPYTEVGTAKPCRICKWQTPDPTDPHRGQCTANRHAMGGVWKRWLRDVENTTCSRHEEGKLSFRDHV' A
#
# COMPACT_ATOMS: atom_id res chain seq x y z
N MET A 1 20.79 -9.67 -8.96
CA MET A 1 20.20 -9.86 -7.61
C MET A 1 19.48 -8.60 -7.07
N GLU A 2 19.83 -7.37 -7.48
CA GLU A 2 19.10 -6.17 -7.05
C GLU A 2 17.73 -5.98 -7.73
N ALA A 3 17.59 -6.36 -9.01
CA ALA A 3 16.37 -6.15 -9.78
C ALA A 3 15.16 -6.99 -9.30
N GLU A 4 15.38 -8.22 -8.83
CA GLU A 4 14.29 -9.08 -8.33
C GLU A 4 13.71 -8.58 -6.99
N LYS A 5 14.54 -8.02 -6.10
CA LYS A 5 14.07 -7.34 -4.88
C LYS A 5 13.23 -6.10 -5.18
N SER A 6 13.46 -5.46 -6.33
CA SER A 6 12.73 -4.26 -6.74
C SER A 6 11.27 -4.55 -7.09
N LEU A 7 10.96 -5.71 -7.66
CA LEU A 7 9.58 -6.04 -8.06
C LEU A 7 8.67 -6.31 -6.86
N GLN A 8 9.20 -6.92 -5.79
CA GLN A 8 8.40 -7.26 -4.60
C GLN A 8 8.08 -6.04 -3.72
N ASN A 9 8.69 -4.87 -3.96
CA ASN A 9 8.40 -3.65 -3.20
C ASN A 9 7.19 -2.87 -3.74
N GLN A 10 6.66 -3.26 -4.91
CA GLN A 10 5.45 -2.72 -5.50
C GLN A 10 4.24 -3.62 -5.16
N PRO A 11 3.00 -3.09 -5.19
CA PRO A 11 1.82 -3.92 -4.96
C PRO A 11 1.71 -5.03 -6.01
N TYR A 12 1.61 -6.28 -5.55
CA TYR A 12 1.34 -7.45 -6.38
C TYR A 12 0.26 -8.32 -5.74
N THR A 13 -0.41 -9.15 -6.55
CA THR A 13 -1.46 -10.05 -6.07
C THR A 13 -0.85 -11.24 -5.34
N GLU A 14 -1.34 -11.51 -4.12
CA GLU A 14 -1.01 -12.66 -3.30
C GLU A 14 -2.29 -13.15 -2.61
N VAL A 15 -2.89 -14.21 -3.15
CA VAL A 15 -4.19 -14.73 -2.69
C VAL A 15 -4.07 -15.29 -1.28
N GLY A 16 -4.95 -14.86 -0.38
CA GLY A 16 -4.94 -15.31 1.02
C GLY A 16 -3.68 -14.87 1.78
N THR A 17 -3.05 -13.77 1.37
CA THR A 17 -1.87 -13.24 2.04
C THR A 17 -2.14 -12.94 3.51
N ALA A 18 -1.17 -13.26 4.37
CA ALA A 18 -1.20 -12.87 5.78
C ALA A 18 -0.90 -11.37 5.99
N LYS A 19 -0.53 -10.65 4.93
CA LYS A 19 -0.14 -9.24 4.95
C LYS A 19 -0.98 -8.40 3.97
N PRO A 20 -2.31 -8.42 4.07
CA PRO A 20 -3.18 -7.73 3.12
C PRO A 20 -2.99 -6.22 3.22
N CYS A 21 -3.13 -5.51 2.10
CA CYS A 21 -3.09 -4.05 2.10
C CYS A 21 -4.10 -3.42 3.08
N ARG A 22 -5.24 -4.08 3.35
CA ARG A 22 -6.29 -3.60 4.24
C ARG A 22 -5.81 -3.27 5.66
N ILE A 23 -4.82 -3.98 6.20
CA ILE A 23 -4.29 -3.74 7.57
C ILE A 23 -2.97 -2.96 7.57
N CYS A 24 -2.47 -2.59 6.39
CA CYS A 24 -1.22 -1.88 6.23
C CYS A 24 -1.38 -0.39 6.59
N LYS A 25 -0.49 0.17 7.43
CA LYS A 25 -0.52 1.59 7.82
C LYS A 25 -0.43 2.56 6.64
N TRP A 26 0.16 2.11 5.53
CA TRP A 26 0.32 2.89 4.31
C TRP A 26 -0.94 2.92 3.43
N GLN A 27 -1.93 2.09 3.71
CA GLN A 27 -3.18 2.06 2.98
C GLN A 27 -4.16 3.09 3.55
N THR A 28 -4.94 3.69 2.66
CA THR A 28 -6.18 4.37 3.01
C THR A 28 -7.25 3.95 2.00
N PRO A 29 -8.53 3.83 2.39
CA PRO A 29 -9.60 3.45 1.45
C PRO A 29 -9.64 4.36 0.22
N ASP A 30 -10.10 3.82 -0.91
CA ASP A 30 -10.46 4.62 -2.07
C ASP A 30 -11.56 5.64 -1.70
N PRO A 31 -11.59 6.85 -2.31
CA PRO A 31 -12.56 7.88 -1.92
C PRO A 31 -14.02 7.51 -2.22
N THR A 32 -14.27 6.54 -3.07
CA THR A 32 -15.63 6.17 -3.52
C THR A 32 -16.01 4.74 -3.17
N ASP A 33 -15.12 3.77 -3.46
CA ASP A 33 -15.43 2.33 -3.32
C ASP A 33 -14.60 1.70 -2.19
N PRO A 34 -15.20 1.29 -1.06
CA PRO A 34 -14.47 0.76 0.08
C PRO A 34 -13.80 -0.60 -0.17
N HIS A 35 -14.11 -1.29 -1.28
CA HIS A 35 -13.40 -2.52 -1.69
C HIS A 35 -12.03 -2.23 -2.32
N ARG A 36 -11.78 -0.96 -2.67
CA ARG A 36 -10.54 -0.48 -3.27
C ARG A 36 -9.73 0.33 -2.26
N GLY A 37 -8.48 0.62 -2.63
CA GLY A 37 -7.57 1.36 -1.75
C GLY A 37 -6.60 2.28 -2.47
N GLN A 38 -5.91 3.06 -1.66
CA GLN A 38 -4.82 3.93 -2.07
C GLN A 38 -3.58 3.60 -1.23
N CYS A 39 -2.52 3.09 -1.86
CA CYS A 39 -1.22 2.91 -1.22
C CYS A 39 -0.45 4.24 -1.21
N THR A 40 -0.01 4.66 -0.02
CA THR A 40 0.74 5.92 0.22
C THR A 40 2.22 5.70 0.55
N ALA A 41 2.72 4.47 0.40
CA ALA A 41 4.08 4.11 0.81
C ALA A 41 5.19 4.78 -0.05
N ASN A 42 4.87 5.26 -1.25
CA ASN A 42 5.83 5.96 -2.11
C ASN A 42 5.86 7.46 -1.79
N ARG A 43 6.64 7.81 -0.76
CA ARG A 43 6.84 9.20 -0.31
C ARG A 43 8.18 9.70 -0.81
N HIS A 44 8.15 10.83 -1.51
CA HIS A 44 9.34 11.47 -2.06
C HIS A 44 9.96 12.41 -1.01
N ALA A 45 11.30 12.56 -1.04
CA ALA A 45 12.03 13.44 -0.12
C ALA A 45 11.59 14.91 -0.20
N MET A 46 11.01 15.32 -1.34
CA MET A 46 10.44 16.66 -1.54
C MET A 46 8.99 16.81 -1.01
N GLY A 47 8.50 15.85 -0.21
CA GLY A 47 7.16 15.90 0.41
C GLY A 47 6.02 15.30 -0.41
N GLY A 48 6.25 14.96 -1.69
CA GLY A 48 5.21 14.37 -2.54
C GLY A 48 4.80 12.96 -2.08
N VAL A 49 3.49 12.72 -1.93
CA VAL A 49 2.93 11.38 -1.67
C VAL A 49 2.35 10.81 -2.96
N TRP A 50 3.13 10.00 -3.66
CA TRP A 50 2.72 9.48 -4.96
C TRP A 50 1.94 8.18 -4.82
N LYS A 51 0.61 8.34 -4.70
CA LYS A 51 -0.30 7.23 -4.46
C LYS A 51 -0.27 6.17 -5.58
N ARG A 52 -0.60 4.93 -5.22
CA ARG A 52 -0.94 3.85 -6.15
C ARG A 52 -2.32 3.32 -5.82
N TRP A 53 -3.17 3.20 -6.84
CA TRP A 53 -4.50 2.65 -6.67
C TRP A 53 -4.42 1.12 -6.51
N LEU A 54 -5.18 0.59 -5.54
CA LEU A 54 -5.26 -0.82 -5.20
C LEU A 54 -6.63 -1.34 -5.61
N ARG A 55 -6.65 -2.34 -6.49
CA ARG A 55 -7.89 -2.94 -7.02
C ARG A 55 -8.59 -3.84 -6.01
N ASP A 56 -7.80 -4.53 -5.19
CA ASP A 56 -8.23 -5.46 -4.15
C ASP A 56 -7.31 -5.26 -2.94
N VAL A 57 -7.88 -4.96 -1.78
CA VAL A 57 -7.12 -4.71 -0.54
C VAL A 57 -6.90 -5.96 0.30
N GLU A 58 -7.60 -7.07 0.01
CA GLU A 58 -7.49 -8.34 0.73
C GLU A 58 -6.41 -9.26 0.15
N ASN A 59 -6.26 -9.28 -1.18
CA ASN A 59 -5.32 -10.18 -1.86
C ASN A 59 -4.16 -9.45 -2.57
N THR A 60 -3.83 -8.24 -2.12
CA THR A 60 -2.67 -7.50 -2.62
C THR A 60 -1.70 -7.22 -1.48
N THR A 61 -0.41 -7.41 -1.70
CA THR A 61 0.64 -7.09 -0.72
C THR A 61 1.92 -6.56 -1.38
N CYS A 62 2.90 -6.19 -0.57
CA CYS A 62 4.28 -5.94 -0.99
C CYS A 62 5.24 -6.09 0.19
N SER A 63 6.54 -6.08 -0.06
CA SER A 63 7.59 -6.19 0.97
C SER A 63 7.61 -5.02 1.96
N ARG A 64 6.94 -3.90 1.66
CA ARG A 64 6.84 -2.72 2.55
C ARG A 64 5.61 -2.76 3.48
N HIS A 65 4.90 -3.87 3.53
CA HIS A 65 3.77 -4.03 4.44
C HIS A 65 4.21 -3.82 5.89
N GLU A 66 3.49 -2.97 6.61
CA GLU A 66 3.64 -2.76 8.04
C GLU A 66 2.25 -2.56 8.63
N GLU A 67 1.88 -3.40 9.59
CA GLU A 67 0.57 -3.35 10.22
C GLU A 67 0.41 -2.04 11.02
N GLY A 68 -0.78 -1.45 10.95
CA GLY A 68 -1.14 -0.29 11.77
C GLY A 68 -2.01 0.72 11.04
N LYS A 69 -2.11 1.93 11.60
CA LYS A 69 -2.88 3.02 11.03
C LYS A 69 -2.17 4.34 11.28
N LEU A 70 -1.94 5.12 10.22
CA LEU A 70 -1.38 6.46 10.34
C LEU A 70 -2.42 7.45 10.88
N SER A 71 -1.93 8.50 11.53
CA SER A 71 -2.76 9.65 11.92
C SER A 71 -3.16 10.46 10.70
N PHE A 72 -4.22 11.28 10.81
CA PHE A 72 -4.62 12.22 9.78
C PHE A 72 -3.48 13.17 9.36
N ARG A 73 -2.57 13.49 10.30
CA ARG A 73 -1.41 14.37 10.06
C ARG A 73 -0.42 13.81 9.03
N ASP A 74 -0.38 12.50 8.90
CA ASP A 74 0.56 11.80 8.03
C ASP A 74 -0.09 11.33 6.73
N HIS A 75 -1.42 11.47 6.60
CA HIS A 75 -2.14 11.27 5.35
C HIS A 75 -2.09 12.53 4.47
N VAL A 76 -2.64 12.43 3.25
CA VAL A 76 -2.79 13.56 2.30
C VAL A 76 -4.09 14.28 2.59
#